data_AF-A0A959KUV2-F1
#
_entry.id   AF-A0A959KUV2-F1
#
_cell.length_a   1.000
_cell.length_b   1.000
_cell.length_c   1.000
_cell.angle_alpha   90.00
_cell.angle_beta   90.00
_cell.angle_gamma   90.00
#
_symmetry.space_group_name_H-M   'P 1'
#
loop_
_entity.id
_entity.type
_entity.pdbx_description
1 polymer ?
#
loop_
_entity_poly.entity_id
_entity_poly.type
_entity_poly.pdbx_seq_one_letter_code
_entity_poly.pdbx_strand_id
1 'polypeptide(L)'
;MSHGRFKNPVEATLTGIKDLFRRQPLADHLSERDRLDGKTCLVTGASSGLGFAVAVDLARRGANLIMACRSGIPEAGERVKQLSGSS
;
A
#
# COMPACT_ATOMS: atom_id res chain seq x y z
N MET A 1 14.95 28.60 -3.32
CA MET A 1 13.63 29.27 -3.45
C MET A 1 12.74 28.39 -4.31
N SER A 2 11.84 27.64 -3.69
CA SER A 2 10.90 26.73 -4.38
C SER A 2 9.90 27.54 -5.20
N HIS A 3 9.95 27.45 -6.53
CA HIS A 3 8.82 27.86 -7.36
C HIS A 3 7.66 26.92 -7.06
N GLY A 4 6.57 27.46 -6.50
CA GLY A 4 5.35 26.69 -6.25
C GLY A 4 4.85 26.06 -7.54
N ARG A 5 4.31 24.84 -7.45
CA ARG A 5 3.78 24.05 -8.59
C ARG A 5 2.74 24.79 -9.46
N PHE A 6 2.21 25.91 -8.99
CA PHE A 6 1.13 26.66 -9.61
C PHE A 6 1.45 28.15 -9.68
N LYS A 7 1.00 28.82 -10.75
CA LYS A 7 1.30 30.24 -11.00
C LYS A 7 0.31 31.18 -10.33
N ASN A 8 -0.88 30.69 -9.92
CA ASN A 8 -1.88 31.47 -9.17
C ASN A 8 -2.90 30.58 -8.41
N PRO A 9 -3.67 31.16 -7.46
CA PRO A 9 -4.65 30.41 -6.66
C PRO A 9 -5.82 29.82 -7.47
N VAL A 10 -6.22 30.46 -8.56
CA VAL A 10 -7.30 29.98 -9.44
C VAL A 10 -6.88 28.69 -10.14
N GLU A 11 -5.67 28.65 -10.67
CA GLU A 11 -5.06 27.46 -11.29
C GLU A 11 -4.92 26.31 -10.28
N ALA A 12 -4.54 26.61 -9.04
CA ALA A 12 -4.46 25.63 -7.96
C ALA A 12 -5.84 25.04 -7.63
N THR A 13 -6.88 25.88 -7.50
CA THR A 13 -8.25 25.44 -7.25
C THR A 13 -8.81 24.60 -8.40
N LEU A 14 -8.64 25.05 -9.65
CA LEU A 14 -9.08 24.31 -10.83
C LEU A 14 -8.35 22.98 -10.97
N THR A 15 -7.04 22.94 -10.68
CA THR A 15 -6.27 21.70 -10.68
C THR A 15 -6.72 20.77 -9.57
N GLY A 16 -6.98 21.28 -8.35
CA GLY A 16 -7.50 20.48 -7.24
C GLY A 16 -8.86 19.85 -7.54
N ILE A 17 -9.78 20.63 -8.12
CA ILE A 17 -11.07 20.13 -8.61
C ILE A 17 -10.84 19.06 -9.68
N LYS A 18 -9.98 19.32 -10.67
CA LYS A 18 -9.65 18.36 -11.73
C LYS A 18 -8.99 17.09 -11.18
N ASP A 19 -8.13 17.18 -10.17
CA ASP A 19 -7.48 16.04 -9.53
C ASP A 19 -8.48 15.21 -8.72
N LEU A 20 -9.47 15.84 -8.09
CA LEU A 20 -10.57 15.15 -7.41
C LEU A 20 -11.42 14.33 -8.39
N PHE A 21 -11.63 14.86 -9.61
CA PHE A 21 -12.39 14.18 -10.67
C PHE A 21 -11.52 13.29 -11.57
N ARG A 22 -10.19 13.38 -11.49
CA ARG A 22 -9.30 12.42 -12.16
C ARG A 22 -9.44 11.09 -11.45
N ARG A 23 -10.09 10.14 -12.12
CA ARG A 23 -9.82 8.73 -11.86
C ARG A 23 -8.33 8.54 -12.09
N GLN A 24 -7.54 8.40 -11.03
CA GLN A 24 -6.23 7.80 -11.20
C GLN A 24 -6.53 6.42 -11.80
N PRO A 25 -6.02 6.11 -13.01
CA PRO A 25 -5.99 4.73 -13.43
C PRO A 25 -5.12 4.04 -12.39
N LEU A 26 -5.75 3.37 -11.43
CA LEU A 26 -5.07 2.42 -10.58
C LEU A 26 -4.35 1.50 -11.56
N ALA A 27 -3.02 1.41 -11.44
CA ALA A 27 -2.23 0.52 -12.27
C ALA A 27 -2.84 -0.89 -12.28
N ASP A 28 -2.45 -1.69 -13.28
CA ASP A 28 -2.93 -3.06 -13.48
C ASP A 28 -3.19 -3.77 -12.14
N HIS A 29 -4.42 -4.22 -11.95
CA HIS A 29 -4.84 -4.87 -10.72
C HIS A 29 -4.10 -6.20 -10.59
N LEU A 30 -3.52 -6.46 -9.40
CA LEU A 30 -3.02 -7.80 -9.09
C LEU A 30 -4.18 -8.79 -9.17
N SER A 31 -4.10 -9.70 -10.13
CA SER A 31 -4.92 -10.89 -10.20
C SER A 31 -4.50 -11.88 -9.13
N GLU A 32 -5.37 -12.85 -8.78
CA GLU A 32 -5.04 -13.94 -7.84
C GLU A 32 -3.80 -14.76 -8.22
N ARG A 33 -3.35 -14.71 -9.48
CA ARG A 33 -2.21 -15.49 -9.99
C ARG A 33 -0.88 -14.73 -9.91
N ASP A 34 -0.91 -13.43 -9.68
CA ASP A 34 0.30 -12.62 -9.69
C ASP A 34 1.19 -12.92 -8.48
N ARG A 35 2.43 -13.29 -8.79
CA ARG A 35 3.49 -13.56 -7.84
C ARG A 35 4.32 -12.31 -7.57
N LEU A 36 4.80 -12.19 -6.34
CA LEU A 36 5.63 -11.08 -5.87
C LEU A 36 6.99 -11.56 -5.37
N ASP A 37 7.42 -12.76 -5.79
CA ASP A 37 8.71 -13.33 -5.45
C ASP A 37 9.84 -12.35 -5.79
N GLY A 38 10.72 -12.07 -4.82
CA GLY A 38 11.84 -11.12 -4.97
C GLY A 38 11.45 -9.63 -4.91
N LYS A 39 10.16 -9.29 -4.75
CA LYS A 39 9.70 -7.91 -4.52
C LYS A 39 9.62 -7.62 -3.02
N THR A 40 9.92 -6.38 -2.64
CA THR A 40 9.74 -5.92 -1.25
C THR A 40 8.50 -5.04 -1.17
N CYS A 41 7.61 -5.35 -0.23
CA CYS A 41 6.35 -4.63 -0.05
C CYS A 41 6.28 -4.03 1.36
N LEU A 42 5.96 -2.74 1.47
CA LEU A 42 5.71 -2.06 2.73
C LEU A 42 4.20 -1.91 2.93
N VAL A 43 3.67 -2.43 4.04
CA VAL A 43 2.27 -2.27 4.41
C VAL A 43 2.16 -1.48 5.70
N THR A 44 1.50 -0.32 5.63
CA THR A 44 1.18 0.50 6.81
C THR A 44 -0.14 0.08 7.43
N GLY A 45 -0.29 0.20 8.75
CA GLY A 45 -1.51 -0.23 9.43
C GLY A 45 -1.71 -1.75 9.39
N ALA A 46 -0.61 -2.50 9.26
CA ALA A 46 -0.63 -3.94 8.99
C ALA A 46 -1.02 -4.83 10.20
N SER A 47 -1.31 -4.25 11.37
CA SER A 47 -1.66 -5.03 12.57
C SER A 47 -3.13 -5.46 12.64
N SER A 48 -4.02 -4.83 11.86
CA SER A 48 -5.45 -5.18 11.82
C SER A 48 -6.15 -4.75 10.52
N GLY A 49 -7.42 -5.11 10.38
CA GLY A 49 -8.30 -4.68 9.28
C GLY A 49 -7.75 -5.00 7.89
N LEU A 50 -7.94 -4.07 6.95
CA LEU A 50 -7.51 -4.23 5.56
C LEU A 50 -5.99 -4.33 5.43
N GLY A 51 -5.23 -3.56 6.21
CA GLY A 51 -3.77 -3.63 6.19
C GLY A 51 -3.25 -5.02 6.55
N PHE A 52 -3.85 -5.68 7.54
CA PHE A 52 -3.51 -7.05 7.90
C PHE A 52 -3.89 -8.05 6.79
N ALA A 53 -5.09 -7.94 6.21
CA ALA A 53 -5.50 -8.82 5.12
C ALA A 53 -4.58 -8.70 3.89
N VAL A 54 -4.22 -7.47 3.53
CA VAL A 54 -3.26 -7.18 2.45
C VAL A 54 -1.87 -7.74 2.79
N ALA A 55 -1.40 -7.59 4.03
CA ALA A 55 -0.14 -8.18 4.47
C ALA A 55 -0.11 -9.70 4.28
N VAL A 56 -1.17 -10.41 4.68
CA VAL A 56 -1.29 -11.87 4.48
C VAL A 56 -1.25 -12.22 2.99
N ASP A 57 -2.01 -11.52 2.16
CA ASP A 57 -2.09 -11.79 0.72
C ASP A 57 -0.74 -11.56 0.01
N LEU A 58 -0.08 -10.44 0.29
CA LEU A 58 1.25 -10.15 -0.27
C LEU A 58 2.29 -11.17 0.18
N ALA A 59 2.26 -11.61 1.44
CA ALA A 59 3.14 -12.66 1.94
C ALA A 59 2.89 -14.01 1.24
N ARG A 60 1.62 -14.41 1.02
CA ARG A 60 1.26 -15.62 0.25
C ARG A 60 1.81 -15.60 -1.17
N ARG A 61 1.90 -14.41 -1.75
CA ARG A 61 2.44 -14.18 -3.11
C ARG A 61 3.97 -14.18 -3.15
N GLY A 62 4.65 -14.36 -2.02
CA GLY A 62 6.12 -14.46 -1.94
C GLY A 62 6.84 -13.12 -1.81
N ALA A 63 6.12 -12.05 -1.46
CA ALA A 63 6.75 -10.76 -1.22
C ALA A 63 7.62 -10.79 0.04
N ASN A 64 8.77 -10.10 -0.01
CA ASN A 64 9.52 -9.71 1.18
C ASN A 64 8.74 -8.59 1.88
N LEU A 65 8.02 -8.94 2.94
CA LEU A 65 7.05 -8.03 3.56
C LEU A 65 7.66 -7.24 4.72
N ILE A 66 7.50 -5.92 4.68
CA ILE A 66 7.77 -5.01 5.79
C ILE A 66 6.42 -4.51 6.33
N MET A 67 6.15 -4.83 7.59
CA MET A 67 4.93 -4.39 8.28
C MET A 67 5.23 -3.16 9.14
N ALA A 68 4.57 -2.04 8.82
CA ALA A 68 4.66 -0.80 9.59
C ALA A 68 3.37 -0.55 10.37
N CYS A 69 3.42 -0.75 11.68
CA CYS A 69 2.31 -0.46 12.59
C CYS A 69 2.86 -0.05 13.97
N ARG A 70 1.99 0.55 14.80
CA ARG A 70 2.39 1.09 16.11
C ARG A 70 2.31 0.06 17.24
N SER A 71 1.52 -1.00 17.07
CA SER A 71 1.19 -1.97 18.12
C SER A 71 0.84 -3.33 17.53
N GLY A 72 0.83 -4.37 18.39
CA GLY A 72 0.58 -5.76 17.98
C GLY A 72 1.78 -6.40 17.30
N ILE A 73 3.00 -5.93 17.63
CA ILE A 73 4.26 -6.52 17.19
C ILE A 73 4.85 -7.22 18.43
N PRO A 74 5.31 -8.48 18.33
CA PRO A 74 5.47 -9.27 17.10
C PRO A 74 4.24 -10.09 16.66
N GLU A 75 3.17 -10.11 17.44
CA GLU A 75 2.08 -11.09 17.29
C GLU A 75 1.37 -11.02 15.93
N ALA A 76 1.16 -9.82 15.38
CA ALA A 76 0.56 -9.66 14.07
C ALA A 76 1.47 -10.21 12.95
N GLY A 77 2.79 -10.06 13.08
CA GLY A 77 3.74 -10.62 12.12
C GLY A 77 3.73 -12.14 12.13
N GLU A 78 3.70 -12.75 13.32
CA GLU A 78 3.60 -14.20 13.46
C GLU A 78 2.27 -14.75 12.91
N ARG A 79 1.16 -14.03 13.13
CA ARG A 79 -0.12 -14.38 12.51
C ARG A 79 -0.08 -14.27 10.98
N VAL A 80 0.63 -13.28 10.42
CA VAL A 80 0.83 -13.19 8.97
C VAL A 80 1.60 -14.40 8.45
N LYS A 81 2.71 -14.81 9.09
CA LYS A 81 3.48 -16.00 8.71
C LYS A 81 2.61 -17.26 8.74
N GLN A 82 1.89 -17.48 9.84
CA GLN A 82 0.99 -18.64 10.00
C GLN A 82 -0.09 -18.70 8.92
N LEU A 83 -0.74 -17.57 8.62
CA LEU A 83 -1.84 -17.52 7.65
C LEU A 83 -1.36 -17.55 6.21
N SER A 84 -0.15 -17.08 5.94
CA SER A 84 0.41 -17.03 4.59
C SER A 84 1.23 -18.25 4.20
N GLY A 85 1.70 -19.03 5.19
CA GLY A 85 2.67 -20.10 4.95
C GLY A 85 4.06 -19.57 4.59
N SER A 86 4.31 -18.27 4.79
CA SER A 86 5.63 -17.67 4.60
C SER A 86 6.54 -17.97 5.79
N SER A 87 7.84 -18.11 5.52
CA SER A 87 8.87 -18.23 6.57
C SER A 87 9.17 -16.88 7.22
#